data_AF-A0A9J6EG19-F1
#
_entry.id   AF-A0A9J6EG19-F1
#
_cell.length_a   1.000
_cell.length_b   1.000
_cell.length_c   1.000
_cell.angle_alpha   90.00
_cell.angle_beta   90.00
_cell.angle_gamma   90.00
#
_symmetry.space_group_name_H-M   'P 1'
#
loop_
_entity.id
_entity.type
_entity.pdbx_description
1 polymer ?
#
loop_
_entity_poly.entity_id
_entity_poly.type
_entity_poly.pdbx_seq_one_letter_code
_entity_poly.pdbx_strand_id
1 'polypeptide(L)'
;MDTEFSGVIAQHVRKFKSLIDYQYQALRCNVDSLKIIQAGLSFFDKNGNQPEGLSTWQFNFKFILSKDVFAQDSTNFLVRAGVMFRRHDEEGIEKFEFAQLLMT
;
A
#
# COMPACT_ATOMS: atom_id res chain seq x y z
N MET A 1 7.14 5.33 8.03
CA MET A 1 5.89 4.84 7.42
C MET A 1 6.28 3.97 6.26
N ASP A 2 5.56 2.87 6.06
CA ASP A 2 5.77 1.94 4.95
C ASP A 2 4.42 1.41 4.45
N THR A 3 4.35 0.93 3.21
CA THR A 3 3.10 0.45 2.60
C THR A 3 3.31 -0.78 1.74
N GLU A 4 2.37 -1.72 1.81
CA GLU A 4 2.35 -2.89 0.92
C GLU A 4 1.26 -2.74 -0.15
N PHE A 5 1.61 -3.05 -1.39
CA PHE A 5 0.72 -3.02 -2.54
C PHE A 5 1.06 -4.13 -3.53
N SER A 6 0.14 -4.43 -4.43
CA SER A 6 0.24 -5.56 -5.36
C SER A 6 1.16 -5.33 -6.57
N GLY A 7 2.32 -4.71 -6.33
CA GLY A 7 3.41 -4.59 -7.30
C GLY A 7 3.27 -3.49 -8.35
N VAL A 8 3.82 -3.77 -9.54
CA VAL A 8 3.80 -2.88 -10.71
C VAL A 8 3.24 -3.70 -11.87
N ILE A 9 2.17 -3.20 -12.48
CA ILE A 9 1.43 -3.88 -13.56
C ILE A 9 1.57 -3.19 -14.92
N ALA A 10 2.04 -1.94 -14.96
CA ALA A 10 2.19 -1.17 -16.19
C ALA A 10 3.49 -0.36 -16.21
N GLN A 11 4.17 -0.37 -17.37
CA GLN A 11 5.23 0.56 -17.72
C GLN A 11 4.81 1.38 -18.94
N HIS A 12 4.97 2.70 -18.88
CA HIS A 12 4.56 3.56 -19.99
C HIS A 12 5.54 3.49 -21.16
N VAL A 13 5.03 3.15 -22.34
CA VAL A 13 5.79 3.13 -23.61
C VAL A 13 5.61 4.45 -24.37
N ARG A 14 6.04 5.58 -23.79
CA ARG A 14 6.05 6.89 -24.48
C ARG A 14 7.41 7.56 -24.37
N LYS A 15 7.68 8.53 -25.26
CA LYS A 15 8.86 9.40 -25.16
C LYS A 15 8.60 10.43 -24.06
N PHE A 16 9.43 10.42 -23.02
CA PHE A 16 9.36 11.37 -21.92
C PHE A 16 10.41 12.48 -22.10
N LYS A 17 10.09 13.68 -21.62
CA LYS A 17 10.99 14.84 -21.69
C LYS A 17 12.18 14.69 -20.73
N SER A 18 12.00 13.97 -19.63
CA SER A 18 13.03 13.66 -18.64
C SER A 18 12.83 12.28 -17.99
N LEU A 19 13.87 11.75 -17.37
CA LEU A 19 13.80 10.51 -16.58
C LEU A 19 12.84 10.65 -15.38
N ILE A 20 12.80 11.84 -14.77
CA ILE A 20 11.91 12.13 -13.63
C ILE A 20 10.45 12.05 -14.07
N ASP A 21 10.11 12.63 -15.23
CA ASP A 21 8.75 12.55 -15.77
C ASP A 21 8.34 11.10 -16.05
N TYR A 22 9.27 10.30 -16.60
CA TYR A 22 9.02 8.87 -16.83
C TYR A 22 8.73 8.13 -15.51
N GLN A 23 9.58 8.31 -14.50
CA GLN A 23 9.43 7.66 -13.19
C GLN A 23 8.12 8.06 -12.50
N TYR A 24 7.77 9.35 -12.52
CA TYR A 24 6.52 9.83 -11.94
C TYR A 24 5.30 9.24 -12.66
N GLN A 25 5.31 9.21 -14.00
CA GLN A 25 4.17 8.69 -14.76
C GLN A 25 4.03 7.17 -14.58
N ALA A 26 5.14 6.44 -14.49
CA ALA A 26 5.12 5.03 -14.13
C ALA A 26 4.53 4.82 -12.73
N LEU A 27 4.96 5.59 -11.72
CA LEU A 27 4.40 5.53 -10.37
C LEU A 27 2.90 5.83 -10.38
N ARG A 28 2.50 6.97 -10.97
CA ARG A 28 1.11 7.43 -11.04
C ARG A 28 0.19 6.38 -11.65
N CYS A 29 0.55 5.82 -12.80
CA CYS A 29 -0.29 4.83 -13.48
C CYS A 29 -0.57 3.59 -12.60
N ASN A 30 0.44 3.14 -11.85
CA ASN A 30 0.28 1.99 -10.96
C ASN A 30 -0.50 2.36 -9.68
N VAL A 31 -0.22 3.52 -9.08
CA VAL A 31 -0.94 4.00 -7.88
C VAL A 31 -2.42 4.24 -8.18
N ASP A 32 -2.75 4.80 -9.36
CA ASP A 32 -4.14 5.04 -9.75
C ASP A 32 -4.91 3.72 -10.00
N SER A 33 -4.21 2.64 -10.39
CA SER A 33 -4.82 1.37 -10.79
C SER A 33 -4.86 0.31 -9.69
N LEU A 34 -3.93 0.37 -8.75
CA LEU A 34 -3.77 -0.64 -7.70
C LEU A 34 -4.40 -0.19 -6.38
N LYS A 35 -4.82 -1.15 -5.58
CA LYS A 35 -5.27 -0.88 -4.20
C LYS A 35 -4.14 -1.16 -3.22
N ILE A 36 -4.05 -0.30 -2.20
CA ILE A 36 -3.19 -0.52 -1.05
C ILE A 36 -3.66 -1.77 -0.27
N ILE A 37 -2.72 -2.55 0.25
CA ILE A 37 -2.99 -3.77 1.03
C ILE A 37 -2.72 -3.48 2.50
N GLN A 38 -1.57 -2.88 2.83
CA GLN A 38 -1.22 -2.50 4.21
C GLN A 38 -0.57 -1.12 4.26
N ALA A 39 -0.74 -0.44 5.40
CA ALA A 39 0.08 0.71 5.79
C ALA A 39 0.61 0.54 7.21
N GLY A 40 1.91 0.69 7.38
CA GLY A 40 2.61 0.69 8.66
C GLY A 40 2.95 2.11 9.10
N LEU A 41 2.45 2.52 10.26
CA LEU A 41 2.77 3.81 10.87
C LEU A 41 3.48 3.56 12.21
N SER A 42 4.70 4.07 12.34
CA SER A 42 5.47 4.06 13.59
C SER A 42 5.72 5.50 14.04
N PHE A 43 5.50 5.76 15.32
CA PHE A 43 5.50 7.10 15.90
C PHE A 43 6.66 7.28 16.87
N PHE A 44 7.33 8.42 16.73
CA PHE A 44 8.52 8.79 17.51
C PHE A 44 8.48 10.28 17.83
N ASP A 45 9.07 10.68 18.96
CA ASP A 45 9.34 12.08 19.26
C ASP A 45 10.52 12.62 18.43
N LYS A 46 10.82 13.93 18.56
CA LYS A 46 11.92 14.58 17.85
C LYS A 46 13.31 14.02 18.15
N ASN A 47 13.46 13.27 19.24
CA ASN A 47 14.71 12.66 19.67
C ASN A 47 14.79 11.17 19.25
N GLY A 48 13.75 10.63 18.61
CA GLY A 48 13.67 9.22 18.23
C GLY A 48 13.16 8.30 19.34
N ASN A 49 12.61 8.83 20.43
CA ASN A 49 12.01 8.01 21.48
C ASN A 49 10.60 7.54 21.07
N GLN A 50 10.27 6.31 21.43
CA GLN A 50 8.94 5.75 21.23
C GLN A 50 7.99 6.15 22.37
N PRO A 51 6.67 6.27 22.10
CA PRO A 51 5.69 6.40 23.17
C PRO A 51 5.67 5.14 24.06
N GLU A 52 5.21 5.30 25.30
CA GLU A 52 4.99 4.16 26.19
C GLU A 52 3.88 3.25 25.63
N GLY A 53 4.15 1.94 25.58
CA GLY A 53 3.24 0.95 25.01
C GLY A 53 3.44 0.74 23.51
N LEU A 54 2.36 0.87 22.73
CA LEU A 54 2.39 0.64 21.28
C LEU A 54 2.91 1.88 20.56
N SER A 55 3.95 1.69 19.76
CA SER A 55 4.52 2.74 18.91
C SER A 55 4.26 2.52 17.43
N THR A 56 3.76 1.34 17.04
CA THR A 56 3.59 0.94 15.65
C THR A 56 2.21 0.32 15.42
N TRP A 57 1.54 0.79 14.36
CA TRP A 57 0.25 0.29 13.90
C TRP A 57 0.38 -0.19 12.47
N GLN A 58 -0.20 -1.35 12.20
CA GLN A 58 -0.35 -1.89 10.86
C GLN A 58 -1.82 -1.92 10.48
N PHE A 59 -2.20 -1.06 9.54
CA PHE A 59 -3.53 -0.99 8.98
C PHE A 59 -3.64 -1.99 7.83
N ASN A 60 -4.62 -2.88 7.90
CA ASN A 60 -4.88 -3.90 6.89
C ASN A 60 -6.12 -3.50 6.10
N PHE A 61 -5.96 -3.13 4.84
CA PHE A 61 -7.04 -2.60 4.01
C PHE A 61 -7.80 -3.70 3.27
N LYS A 62 -9.04 -3.38 2.89
CA LYS A 62 -9.86 -4.30 2.11
C LYS A 62 -9.23 -4.59 0.74
N PHE A 63 -9.02 -5.87 0.47
CA PHE A 63 -8.44 -6.35 -0.79
C PHE A 63 -9.05 -7.69 -1.18
N ILE A 64 -9.58 -7.78 -2.40
CA ILE A 64 -10.36 -8.92 -2.88
C ILE A 64 -9.67 -9.50 -4.11
N LEU A 65 -8.99 -10.63 -3.96
CA LEU A 65 -8.21 -11.28 -5.04
C LEU A 65 -9.05 -11.61 -6.29
N SER A 66 -10.36 -11.82 -6.16
CA SER A 66 -11.25 -12.11 -7.29
C SER A 66 -11.70 -10.87 -8.06
N LYS A 67 -11.51 -9.67 -7.52
CA LYS A 67 -12.02 -8.40 -8.10
C LYS A 67 -10.91 -7.39 -8.37
N ASP A 68 -9.89 -7.34 -7.53
CA ASP A 68 -8.86 -6.32 -7.57
C ASP A 68 -7.72 -6.71 -8.51
N VAL A 69 -7.09 -5.70 -9.12
CA VAL A 69 -5.95 -5.91 -10.02
C VAL A 69 -4.69 -6.11 -9.20
N PHE A 70 -3.88 -7.11 -9.56
CA PHE A 70 -2.63 -7.41 -8.88
C PHE A 70 -1.58 -8.00 -9.84
N ALA A 71 -0.30 -7.84 -9.47
CA ALA A 71 0.79 -8.62 -10.05
C ALA A 71 0.91 -9.96 -9.29
N GLN A 72 0.92 -11.07 -10.02
CA GLN A 72 0.94 -12.42 -9.44
C GLN A 72 2.18 -12.65 -8.56
N ASP A 73 3.36 -12.24 -9.03
CA ASP A 73 4.61 -12.43 -8.31
C ASP A 73 4.64 -11.66 -6.99
N SER A 74 4.14 -10.42 -6.99
CA SER A 74 4.02 -9.60 -5.78
C SER A 74 3.03 -10.19 -4.79
N THR A 75 1.90 -10.72 -5.27
CA THR A 75 0.91 -11.39 -4.39
C THR A 75 1.49 -12.66 -3.77
N ASN A 76 2.22 -13.47 -4.55
CA ASN A 76 2.91 -14.66 -4.04
C ASN A 76 4.00 -14.32 -3.03
N PHE A 77 4.68 -13.19 -3.20
CA PHE A 77 5.62 -12.67 -2.22
C PHE A 77 4.91 -12.30 -0.92
N LEU A 78 3.81 -11.54 -0.99
CA LEU A 78 3.05 -11.09 0.18
C LEU A 78 2.44 -12.27 0.96
N VAL A 79 1.93 -13.30 0.28
CA VAL A 79 1.46 -14.53 0.94
C VAL A 79 2.60 -15.20 1.73
N ARG A 80 3.81 -15.28 1.14
CA ARG A 80 4.99 -15.84 1.82
C ARG A 80 5.46 -14.97 2.98
N ALA A 81 5.25 -13.66 2.91
CA ALA A 81 5.52 -12.71 3.98
C ALA A 81 4.46 -12.73 5.11
N GLY A 82 3.38 -13.51 4.96
CA GLY A 82 2.36 -13.70 6.00
C GLY A 82 1.08 -12.87 5.80
N VAL A 83 0.90 -12.20 4.65
CA VAL A 83 -0.34 -11.48 4.34
C VAL A 83 -1.48 -12.47 4.12
N MET A 84 -2.52 -12.37 4.97
CA MET A 84 -3.70 -13.24 4.92
C MET A 84 -4.82 -12.59 4.10
N PHE A 85 -4.78 -12.69 2.77
CA PHE A 85 -5.75 -12.05 1.87
C PHE A 85 -7.22 -12.37 2.17
N ARG A 86 -7.51 -13.55 2.72
CA ARG A 86 -8.86 -13.88 3.19
C ARG A 86 -9.38 -12.90 4.25
N ARG A 87 -8.54 -12.52 5.22
CA ARG A 87 -8.90 -11.53 6.25
C ARG A 87 -8.96 -10.12 5.67
N HIS A 88 -8.15 -9.80 4.67
CA HIS A 88 -8.30 -8.54 3.95
C HIS A 88 -9.66 -8.45 3.23
N ASP A 89 -10.18 -9.54 2.68
CA ASP A 89 -11.50 -9.56 2.03
C ASP A 89 -12.63 -9.42 3.08
N GLU A 90 -12.58 -10.22 4.14
CA GLU A 90 -13.65 -10.33 5.15
C GLU A 90 -13.65 -9.19 6.19
N GLU A 91 -12.47 -8.73 6.63
CA GLU A 91 -12.26 -7.84 7.78
C GLU A 91 -11.47 -6.56 7.43
N GLY A 92 -11.08 -6.38 6.16
CA GLY A 92 -10.20 -5.28 5.77
C GLY A 92 -10.84 -3.90 5.91
N ILE A 93 -10.02 -2.92 6.28
CA ILE A 93 -10.42 -1.52 6.48
C ILE A 93 -10.81 -0.88 5.14
N GLU A 94 -11.95 -0.19 5.11
CA GLU A 94 -12.34 0.62 3.97
C GLU A 94 -11.45 1.87 3.89
N LYS A 95 -10.74 2.05 2.77
CA LYS A 95 -9.73 3.11 2.61
C LYS A 95 -10.25 4.53 2.84
N PHE A 96 -11.53 4.77 2.51
CA PHE A 96 -12.16 6.08 2.69
C PHE A 96 -12.43 6.39 4.16
N GLU A 97 -12.83 5.40 4.96
CA GLU A 97 -13.01 5.56 6.41
C GLU A 97 -11.67 5.85 7.09
N PHE A 98 -10.62 5.12 6.71
CA PHE A 98 -9.26 5.39 7.19
C PHE A 98 -8.82 6.81 6.83
N ALA A 99 -9.00 7.23 5.58
CA ALA A 99 -8.62 8.57 5.14
C ALA A 99 -9.36 9.66 5.91
N GLN A 100 -10.65 9.46 6.20
CA GLN A 100 -11.44 10.38 7.01
C GLN A 100 -10.87 10.48 8.43
N LEU A 101 -10.62 9.36 9.10
CA LEU A 101 -10.07 9.33 10.46
C LEU A 101 -8.66 9.91 10.56
N LEU A 102 -7.86 9.79 9.49
CA LEU A 102 -6.51 10.36 9.46
C LEU A 102 -6.53 11.90 9.34
N MET A 103 -7.57 12.46 8.73
CA MET A 103 -7.68 13.90 8.44
C MET A 103 -8.45 14.69 9.51
N THR A 104 -9.18 14.03 10.40
CA THR A 104 -9.90 14.64 11.52
C THR A 104 -9.05 14.72 12.77
#